data_AF-A0AAP8GJ13-F1
#
_entry.id   AF-A0AAP8GJ13-F1
#
_cell.length_a   1.000
_cell.length_b   1.000
_cell.length_c   1.000
_cell.angle_alpha   90.00
_cell.angle_beta   90.00
_cell.angle_gamma   90.00
#
_symmetry.space_group_name_H-M   'P 1'
#
loop_
_entity.id
_entity.type
_entity.pdbx_description
1 polymer ?
#
loop_
_entity_poly.entity_id
_entity_poly.type
_entity_poly.pdbx_seq_one_letter_code
_entity_poly.pdbx_strand_id
1 'polypeptide(L)' 'MTLNSNHSDWRDMLMKRQDINALKNFDFLARSFARMYALGQPVDIDAVTGNMSNKQQAWFRERYDHYRKQAERARVIELR' A
#
# COMPACT_ATOMS: atom_id res chain seq x y z
N MET A 1 7.74 18.11 -41.36
CA MET A 1 7.61 18.17 -39.89
C MET A 1 6.70 17.04 -39.44
N THR A 2 7.25 15.89 -39.08
CA THR A 2 6.48 14.76 -38.55
C THR A 2 6.63 14.74 -37.04
N LEU A 3 5.61 15.21 -36.33
CA LEU A 3 5.57 15.18 -34.87
C LEU A 3 5.45 13.72 -34.39
N ASN A 4 6.33 13.39 -33.46
CA ASN A 4 6.55 12.11 -32.82
C ASN A 4 5.39 11.74 -31.87
N SER A 5 4.30 11.19 -32.40
CA SER A 5 3.11 10.81 -31.61
C SER A 5 3.26 9.54 -30.75
N ASN A 6 4.37 8.80 -30.87
CA ASN A 6 4.56 7.54 -30.11
C ASN A 6 5.21 7.74 -28.73
N HIS A 7 5.81 8.89 -28.43
CA HIS A 7 6.62 9.04 -27.21
C HIS A 7 5.79 9.30 -25.93
N SER A 8 4.55 9.79 -26.07
CA SER A 8 3.64 10.05 -24.94
C SER A 8 3.01 8.76 -24.42
N ASP A 9 2.64 7.82 -25.31
CA ASP A 9 1.91 6.60 -24.98
C ASP A 9 2.70 5.64 -24.06
N TRP A 10 3.99 5.42 -24.33
CA TRP A 10 4.84 4.57 -23.49
C TRP A 10 5.09 5.17 -22.09
N ARG A 11 5.18 6.50 -21.99
CA ARG A 11 5.33 7.20 -20.70
C ARG A 11 4.07 7.06 -19.86
N ASP A 12 2.90 7.22 -20.47
CA ASP A 12 1.59 7.00 -19.83
C ASP A 12 1.39 5.54 -19.41
N MET A 13 1.75 4.57 -20.25
CA MET A 13 1.70 3.14 -19.88
C MET A 13 2.67 2.79 -18.74
N LEU A 14 3.88 3.36 -18.75
CA LEU A 14 4.87 3.14 -17.69
C LEU A 14 4.38 3.74 -16.37
N MET A 15 3.87 4.97 -16.37
CA MET A 15 3.29 5.60 -15.19
C MET A 15 2.11 4.81 -14.64
N LYS A 16 1.19 4.34 -15.49
CA LYS A 16 0.06 3.49 -15.05
C LYS A 16 0.53 2.16 -14.46
N ARG A 17 1.56 1.52 -15.03
CA ARG A 17 2.13 0.29 -14.45
C ARG A 17 2.81 0.54 -13.11
N GLN A 18 3.52 1.65 -12.97
CA GLN A 18 4.16 2.03 -11.70
C GLN A 18 3.12 2.32 -10.62
N ASP A 19 2.01 2.98 -10.96
CA ASP A 19 0.91 3.23 -10.03
C ASP A 19 0.23 1.92 -9.57
N ILE A 20 -0.06 1.01 -10.49
CA ILE A 20 -0.65 -0.30 -10.16
C ILE A 20 0.28 -1.16 -9.31
N ASN A 21 1.58 -1.18 -9.64
CA ASN A 21 2.57 -1.93 -8.86
C ASN A 21 2.78 -1.31 -7.47
N ALA A 22 2.80 0.02 -7.38
CA ALA A 22 2.87 0.73 -6.12
C ALA A 22 1.65 0.42 -5.24
N LEU A 23 0.44 0.46 -5.80
CA LEU A 23 -0.79 0.08 -5.07
C LEU A 23 -0.74 -1.35 -4.54
N LYS A 24 -0.29 -2.32 -5.35
CA LYS A 24 -0.13 -3.71 -4.89
C LYS A 24 0.92 -3.84 -3.78
N ASN A 25 2.04 -3.13 -3.91
CA ASN A 25 3.09 -3.13 -2.90
C ASN A 25 2.61 -2.50 -1.59
N PHE A 26 1.88 -1.39 -1.67
CA PHE A 26 1.30 -0.72 -0.51
C PHE A 26 0.22 -1.56 0.17
N ASP A 27 -0.60 -2.28 -0.59
CA ASP A 27 -1.57 -3.21 -0.02
C ASP A 27 -0.90 -4.37 0.73
N PHE A 28 0.18 -4.92 0.17
CA PHE A 28 0.99 -5.95 0.83
C PHE A 28 1.65 -5.43 2.13
N LEU A 29 2.20 -4.22 2.10
CA LEU A 29 2.76 -3.56 3.28
C LEU A 29 1.68 -3.32 4.34
N ALA A 30 0.52 -2.77 3.98
CA ALA A 30 -0.57 -2.53 4.91
C ALA A 30 -1.00 -3.81 5.64
N ARG A 31 -1.11 -4.93 4.92
CA ARG A 31 -1.42 -6.25 5.50
C ARG A 31 -0.32 -6.75 6.43
N SER A 32 0.93 -6.68 6.01
CA SER A 32 2.07 -7.19 6.77
C SER A 32 2.27 -6.39 8.06
N PHE A 33 2.18 -5.06 7.97
CA PHE A 33 2.30 -4.16 9.11
C PHE A 33 1.13 -4.33 10.09
N ALA A 34 -0.10 -4.50 9.59
CA ALA A 34 -1.24 -4.81 10.45
C ALA A 34 -1.07 -6.12 11.22
N ARG A 35 -0.52 -7.15 10.57
CA ARG A 35 -0.19 -8.42 11.23
C ARG A 35 0.93 -8.26 12.26
N MET A 36 2.00 -7.54 11.93
CA MET A 36 3.10 -7.24 12.85
C MET A 36 2.62 -6.46 14.08
N TYR A 37 1.78 -5.44 13.88
CA TYR A 37 1.13 -4.71 14.97
C TYR A 37 0.31 -5.66 15.85
N ALA A 38 -0.54 -6.47 15.22
CA ALA A 38 -1.34 -7.43 15.95
C ALA A 38 -0.45 -8.40 16.73
N LEU A 39 0.74 -8.77 16.23
CA LEU A 39 1.73 -9.61 16.89
C LEU A 39 2.46 -8.94 18.07
N GLY A 40 2.31 -7.63 18.26
CA GLY A 40 3.02 -6.85 19.27
C GLY A 40 4.38 -6.33 18.81
N GLN A 41 4.67 -6.39 17.51
CA GLN A 41 5.90 -5.82 16.96
C GLN A 41 5.69 -4.32 16.67
N PRO A 42 6.70 -3.48 16.97
CA PRO A 42 6.65 -2.07 16.61
C PRO A 42 6.63 -1.93 15.10
N VAL A 43 5.70 -1.12 14.60
CA VAL A 43 5.55 -0.80 13.18
C VAL A 43 5.60 0.70 12.98
N ASP A 44 6.51 1.14 12.12
CA ASP A 44 6.62 2.54 11.74
C ASP A 44 5.81 2.80 10.46
N ILE A 45 4.58 3.26 10.65
CA ILE A 45 3.67 3.59 9.55
C ILE A 45 4.15 4.87 8.84
N ASP A 46 4.78 5.78 9.58
CA ASP A 46 5.22 7.07 9.06
C ASP A 46 6.32 6.91 8.01
N ALA A 47 7.31 6.04 8.28
CA ALA A 47 8.37 5.68 7.34
C ALA A 47 7.85 5.11 6.01
N VAL A 48 6.76 4.33 6.05
CA VAL A 48 6.13 3.78 4.85
C VAL A 48 5.33 4.85 4.10
N THR A 49 4.63 5.73 4.83
CA THR A 49 3.84 6.80 4.24
C THR A 49 4.65 8.01 3.78
N GLY A 50 5.90 8.17 4.22
CA GLY A 50 6.76 9.30 3.87
C GLY A 50 7.07 9.43 2.38
N ASN A 51 7.01 8.34 1.63
CA ASN A 51 7.18 8.33 0.17
C ASN A 51 5.85 8.41 -0.62
N MET A 52 4.71 8.49 0.08
CA MET A 52 3.39 8.46 -0.53
C MET A 52 2.79 9.87 -0.66
N SER A 53 2.02 10.09 -1.73
CA SER A 53 1.18 11.29 -1.83
C SER A 53 0.03 11.26 -0.82
N ASN A 54 -0.51 12.42 -0.44
CA ASN A 54 -1.60 12.55 0.55
C ASN A 54 -2.78 11.60 0.30
N LYS A 55 -3.17 11.39 -0.97
CA LYS A 55 -4.25 10.43 -1.35
C LYS A 55 -3.87 8.98 -1.05
N GLN A 56 -2.62 8.60 -1.35
CA GLN A 56 -2.09 7.26 -1.08
C GLN A 56 -1.92 7.03 0.42
N GLN A 57 -1.50 8.05 1.18
CA GLN A 57 -1.43 7.98 2.64
C GLN A 57 -2.81 7.75 3.27
N ALA A 58 -3.83 8.48 2.82
CA ALA A 58 -5.20 8.30 3.31
C ALA A 58 -5.72 6.88 3.00
N TRP A 59 -5.51 6.42 1.76
CA TRP A 59 -5.87 5.06 1.36
C TRP A 59 -5.12 3.98 2.18
N PHE A 60 -3.82 4.17 2.41
CA PHE A 60 -3.00 3.24 3.19
C PHE A 60 -3.48 3.16 4.65
N ARG A 61 -3.80 4.30 5.27
CA ARG A 61 -4.29 4.36 6.65
C ARG A 61 -5.64 3.64 6.80
N GLU A 62 -6.56 3.84 5.87
CA GLU A 62 -7.85 3.15 5.86
C GLU A 62 -7.67 1.63 5.73
N ARG A 63 -6.82 1.20 4.80
CA ARG A 63 -6.50 -0.22 4.59
C ARG A 63 -5.82 -0.85 5.78
N TYR A 64 -4.85 -0.16 6.36
CA TYR A 64 -4.12 -0.60 7.53
C TYR A 64 -5.08 -0.83 8.71
N ASP A 65 -5.99 0.11 9.02
CA ASP A 65 -6.99 -0.06 10.09
C ASP A 65 -7.89 -1.29 9.86
N HIS A 66 -8.35 -1.48 8.62
CA HIS A 66 -9.15 -2.64 8.24
C HIS A 66 -8.40 -3.96 8.45
N TYR A 67 -7.13 -4.04 8.04
CA TYR A 67 -6.31 -5.24 8.26
C TYR A 67 -5.92 -5.42 9.72
N ARG A 68 -5.75 -4.34 10.49
CA ARG A 68 -5.45 -4.39 11.92
C ARG A 68 -6.59 -5.07 12.67
N LYS A 69 -7.82 -4.62 12.44
CA LYS A 69 -9.04 -5.24 12.99
C LYS A 69 -9.18 -6.70 12.61
N GLN A 70 -8.84 -7.06 11.36
CA GLN A 70 -8.84 -8.46 10.92
C GLN A 70 -7.77 -9.29 11.62
N ALA A 71 -6.54 -8.79 11.74
CA ALA A 71 -5.43 -9.49 12.37
C ALA A 71 -5.66 -9.65 13.89
N GLU A 72 -6.25 -8.65 14.55
CA GLU A 72 -6.70 -8.73 15.94
C GLU A 72 -7.78 -9.81 16.11
N ARG A 73 -8.78 -9.86 15.23
CA ARG A 73 -9.81 -10.92 15.24
C ARG A 73 -9.23 -12.31 14.95
N ALA A 74 -8.29 -12.43 14.02
CA ALA A 74 -7.64 -13.69 13.70
C ALA A 74 -6.82 -14.22 14.89
N ARG A 75 -6.13 -13.35 15.63
CA ARG A 75 -5.45 -13.72 16.87
C ARG A 75 -6.38 -14.33 17.91
N VAL A 76 -7.61 -13.83 18.02
CA VAL A 76 -8.62 -14.39 18.94
C VAL A 76 -9.00 -15.82 18.55
N ILE A 77 -8.88 -16.18 17.26
CA ILE A 77 -9.20 -17.52 16.75
C ILE A 77 -8.01 -18.49 16.90
N GLU A 78 -6.77 -18.04 16.68
CA GLU A 78 -5.56 -18.89 16.83
C GLU A 78 -5.19 -19.21 18.29
N LEU A 79 -5.68 -18.42 19.27
CA LEU A 79 -5.40 -18.62 20.70
C LEU A 79 -6.50 -19.42 21.44
N ARG A 80 -7.44 -20.04 20.72
CA ARG A 80 -8.59 -20.76 21.29
C ARG A 80 -8.53 -22.26 21.07
#